data_AF-A0A318EN28-F1
#
_entry.id   AF-A0A318EN28-F1
#
_cell.length_a   1.000
_cell.length_b   1.000
_cell.length_c   1.000
_cell.angle_alpha   90.00
_cell.angle_beta   90.00
_cell.angle_gamma   90.00
#
_symmetry.space_group_name_H-M   'P 1'
#
loop_
_entity.id
_entity.type
_entity.pdbx_description
1 polymer ?
#
loop_
_entity_poly.entity_id
_entity_poly.type
_entity_poly.pdbx_seq_one_letter_code
_entity_poly.pdbx_strand_id
1 'polypeptide(L)'
;MRIIAKNAGVTTGAIYRYYPNKDSLFLAVTKSAVESFYQMYDQAYDQTVEDAFQGISYTEKSNKQGSQSSLAAMYDLIYEQFDKFYLLANYSHETIKGSFLQELVERETKTWIKYIEILKNKYNSNYVINKNSLHIICEVYIKAIFEPICHKMDKETAIAEATFFRQFFIDGCLGIEKIIKNN
;
A
#
# COMPACT_ATOMS: atom_id res chain seq x y z
N MET A 1 -20.97 0.73 -20.04
CA MET A 1 -20.37 1.69 -21.02
C MET A 1 -21.30 2.81 -21.46
N ARG A 2 -22.61 2.58 -21.67
CA ARG A 2 -23.56 3.62 -22.10
C ARG A 2 -23.56 4.89 -21.23
N ILE A 3 -23.54 4.74 -19.90
CA ILE A 3 -23.50 5.87 -18.96
C ILE A 3 -22.20 6.67 -19.11
N ILE A 4 -21.05 5.99 -19.20
CA ILE A 4 -19.74 6.65 -19.39
C ILE A 4 -19.72 7.44 -20.70
N ALA A 5 -20.20 6.84 -21.80
CA ALA A 5 -20.27 7.51 -23.10
C ALA A 5 -21.12 8.78 -23.05
N LYS A 6 -22.30 8.69 -22.43
CA LYS A 6 -23.19 9.83 -22.22
C LYS A 6 -22.50 10.94 -21.42
N ASN A 7 -21.85 10.61 -20.32
CA ASN A 7 -21.17 11.59 -19.47
C ASN A 7 -19.96 12.23 -20.14
N ALA A 8 -19.27 11.49 -21.02
CA ALA A 8 -18.13 11.96 -21.79
C ALA A 8 -18.52 12.67 -23.10
N GLY A 9 -19.81 12.79 -23.43
CA GLY A 9 -20.28 13.43 -24.66
C GLY A 9 -19.93 12.68 -25.96
N VAL A 10 -19.69 11.37 -25.88
CA VAL A 10 -19.31 10.52 -27.03
C VAL A 10 -20.29 9.37 -27.24
N THR A 11 -20.22 8.71 -28.39
CA THR A 11 -21.02 7.50 -28.63
C THR A 11 -20.39 6.29 -27.92
N THR A 12 -21.22 5.32 -27.55
CA THR A 12 -20.72 4.04 -27.02
C THR A 12 -19.81 3.33 -28.01
N GLY A 13 -20.10 3.40 -29.31
CA GLY A 13 -19.26 2.84 -30.36
C GLY A 13 -17.87 3.47 -30.43
N ALA A 14 -17.75 4.78 -30.18
CA ALA A 14 -16.46 5.46 -30.12
C ALA A 14 -15.58 4.96 -28.96
N ILE A 15 -16.17 4.71 -27.78
CA ILE A 15 -15.44 4.10 -26.65
C ILE A 15 -14.98 2.69 -27.00
N TYR A 16 -15.86 1.85 -27.56
CA TYR A 16 -15.52 0.45 -27.88
C TYR A 16 -14.41 0.30 -28.92
N ARG A 17 -14.20 1.32 -29.76
CA ARG A 17 -13.07 1.35 -30.71
C ARG A 17 -11.71 1.35 -30.00
N TYR A 18 -11.61 1.95 -28.82
CA TYR A 18 -10.37 2.02 -28.03
C TYR A 18 -10.35 1.04 -26.86
N TYR A 19 -11.50 0.81 -26.25
CA TYR A 19 -11.65 0.01 -25.03
C TYR A 19 -12.77 -1.03 -25.22
N PRO A 20 -12.42 -2.28 -25.59
CA PRO A 20 -13.41 -3.32 -25.89
C PRO A 20 -14.36 -3.65 -24.75
N ASN A 21 -13.97 -3.38 -23.49
CA ASN A 21 -14.77 -3.64 -22.30
C ASN A 21 -14.45 -2.65 -21.16
N LYS A 22 -15.27 -2.69 -20.09
CA LYS A 22 -15.13 -1.80 -18.91
C LYS A 22 -13.75 -1.96 -18.26
N ASP A 23 -13.23 -3.18 -18.18
CA ASP A 23 -11.93 -3.49 -17.58
C ASP A 23 -10.77 -2.84 -18.34
N SER A 24 -10.77 -2.93 -19.68
CA SER A 24 -9.74 -2.30 -20.51
C SER A 24 -9.73 -0.77 -20.35
N LEU A 25 -10.91 -0.15 -20.20
CA LEU A 25 -11.03 1.28 -19.89
C LEU A 25 -10.54 1.60 -18.47
N PHE A 26 -10.94 0.79 -17.48
CA PHE A 26 -10.50 0.96 -16.09
C PHE A 26 -8.97 0.93 -16.01
N LEU A 27 -8.36 -0.09 -16.60
CA LEU A 27 -6.91 -0.25 -16.65
C LEU A 27 -6.24 0.93 -17.36
N ALA A 28 -6.78 1.38 -18.49
CA ALA A 28 -6.21 2.52 -19.21
C ALA A 28 -6.20 3.81 -18.38
N VAL A 29 -7.24 4.04 -17.58
CA VAL A 29 -7.36 5.23 -16.73
C VAL A 29 -6.48 5.14 -15.47
N THR A 30 -6.33 3.95 -14.89
CA THR A 30 -5.63 3.78 -13.60
C THR A 30 -4.17 3.36 -13.73
N LYS A 31 -3.73 2.84 -14.89
CA LYS A 31 -2.39 2.28 -15.11
C LYS A 31 -1.27 3.20 -14.62
N SER A 32 -1.29 4.48 -15.01
CA SER A 32 -0.22 5.41 -14.62
C SER A 32 -0.14 5.61 -13.10
N ALA A 33 -1.28 5.60 -12.41
CA ALA A 33 -1.37 5.77 -10.96
C ALA A 33 -0.85 4.53 -10.23
N VAL A 34 -1.20 3.35 -10.73
CA VAL A 34 -0.68 2.07 -10.20
C VAL A 34 0.83 1.98 -10.36
N GLU A 35 1.34 2.31 -11.56
CA GLU A 35 2.78 2.25 -11.85
C GLU A 35 3.58 3.23 -10.97
N SER A 36 3.14 4.49 -10.83
CA SER A 36 3.81 5.46 -9.96
C SER A 36 3.75 5.04 -8.49
N PHE A 37 2.60 4.52 -8.03
CA PHE A 37 2.44 4.07 -6.66
C PHE A 37 3.34 2.88 -6.34
N TYR A 38 3.40 1.87 -7.22
CA TYR A 38 4.27 0.72 -7.01
C TYR A 38 5.74 1.09 -7.08
N GLN A 39 6.15 2.03 -7.94
CA GLN A 39 7.54 2.53 -7.94
C GLN A 39 7.91 3.18 -6.60
N MET A 40 7.05 4.05 -6.07
CA MET A 40 7.26 4.66 -4.75
C MET A 40 7.29 3.61 -3.63
N TYR A 41 6.39 2.63 -3.69
CA TYR A 41 6.30 1.55 -2.71
C TYR A 41 7.54 0.65 -2.71
N ASP A 42 7.99 0.26 -3.90
CA ASP A 42 9.16 -0.62 -4.08
C ASP A 42 10.45 0.08 -3.65
N GLN A 43 10.58 1.39 -3.91
CA GLN A 43 11.69 2.20 -3.37
C GLN A 43 11.69 2.23 -1.83
N ALA A 44 10.52 2.39 -1.21
CA ALA A 44 10.40 2.37 0.25
C ALA A 44 10.74 0.98 0.83
N TYR A 45 10.37 -0.09 0.11
CA TYR A 45 10.73 -1.47 0.43
C TYR A 45 12.24 -1.69 0.36
N ASP A 46 12.87 -1.37 -0.77
CA ASP A 46 14.31 -1.57 -0.98
C ASP A 46 15.11 -0.86 0.11
N GLN A 47 14.76 0.39 0.41
CA GLN A 47 15.38 1.13 1.51
C GLN A 47 15.18 0.45 2.87
N THR A 48 14.00 -0.09 3.15
CA THR A 48 13.73 -0.80 4.42
C THR A 48 14.60 -2.04 4.57
N VAL A 49 14.79 -2.78 3.49
CA VAL A 49 15.66 -3.97 3.46
C VAL A 49 17.13 -3.59 3.62
N GLU A 50 17.59 -2.57 2.89
CA GLU A 50 18.96 -2.05 3.01
C GLU A 50 19.26 -1.56 4.42
N ASP A 51 18.36 -0.77 5.02
CA ASP A 51 18.46 -0.28 6.39
C ASP A 51 18.58 -1.44 7.38
N ALA A 52 17.78 -2.49 7.21
CA ALA A 52 17.83 -3.68 8.05
C ALA A 52 19.19 -4.40 7.97
N PHE A 53 19.77 -4.51 6.77
CA PHE A 53 21.12 -5.07 6.59
C PHE A 53 22.21 -4.19 7.23
N GLN A 54 22.05 -2.87 7.18
CA GLN A 54 22.93 -1.91 7.88
C GLN A 54 22.67 -1.88 9.39
N GLY A 55 21.63 -2.57 9.84
CA GLY A 55 21.28 -2.71 11.24
C GLY A 55 20.45 -1.58 11.81
N ILE A 56 19.90 -0.72 10.96
CA ILE A 56 18.92 0.31 11.30
C ILE A 56 17.55 -0.39 11.31
N SER A 57 16.89 -0.43 12.46
CA SER A 57 15.57 -1.06 12.52
C SER A 57 14.48 -0.16 11.90
N TYR A 58 13.40 -0.78 11.42
CA TYR A 58 12.23 -0.07 10.88
C TYR A 58 11.66 0.95 11.88
N THR A 59 11.66 0.59 13.16
CA THR A 59 11.20 1.44 14.26
C THR A 59 12.17 2.59 14.54
N GLU A 60 13.48 2.34 14.54
CA GLU A 60 14.51 3.38 14.68
C GLU A 60 14.45 4.40 13.53
N LYS A 61 14.26 3.93 12.29
CA LYS A 61 14.07 4.79 11.12
C LYS A 61 12.79 5.61 11.23
N SER A 62 11.67 4.96 11.53
CA SER A 62 10.35 5.62 11.62
C SER A 62 10.33 6.70 12.69
N ASN A 63 11.01 6.49 13.82
CA ASN A 63 11.15 7.49 14.88
C ASN A 63 12.05 8.66 14.45
N LYS A 64 13.13 8.41 13.71
CA LYS A 64 14.04 9.47 13.22
C LYS A 64 13.44 10.32 12.10
N GLN A 65 12.69 9.71 11.19
CA GLN A 65 12.10 10.41 10.03
C GLN A 65 10.78 11.12 10.35
N GLY A 66 10.25 10.91 11.57
CA GLY A 66 8.89 11.28 11.93
C GLY A 66 7.87 10.40 11.21
N SER A 67 6.79 10.04 11.89
CA SER A 67 5.75 9.17 11.33
C SER A 67 5.04 9.75 10.10
N GLN A 68 5.27 11.03 9.81
CA GLN A 68 4.56 11.82 8.81
C GLN A 68 5.22 11.85 7.42
N SER A 69 6.56 11.74 7.30
CA SER A 69 7.22 12.09 6.02
C SER A 69 6.94 11.10 4.87
N SER A 70 6.96 9.79 5.12
CA SER A 70 6.65 8.78 4.10
C SER A 70 5.15 8.63 3.83
N LEU A 71 4.33 8.75 4.87
CA LEU A 71 2.88 8.67 4.75
C LEU A 71 2.31 9.89 4.01
N ALA A 72 2.78 11.09 4.34
CA ALA A 72 2.37 12.31 3.64
C ALA A 72 2.72 12.25 2.15
N ALA A 73 3.93 11.80 1.78
CA ALA A 73 4.32 11.64 0.38
C ALA A 73 3.42 10.65 -0.38
N MET A 74 3.03 9.54 0.26
CA MET A 74 2.06 8.60 -0.31
C MET A 74 0.69 9.27 -0.52
N TYR A 75 0.22 10.04 0.46
CA TYR A 75 -1.03 10.79 0.35
C TYR A 75 -0.97 11.96 -0.64
N ASP A 76 0.19 12.58 -0.84
CA ASP A 76 0.42 13.59 -1.88
C ASP A 76 0.15 12.97 -3.26
N LEU A 77 0.78 11.82 -3.54
CA LEU A 77 0.58 11.08 -4.78
C LEU A 77 -0.88 10.65 -4.97
N ILE A 78 -1.52 10.15 -3.91
CA ILE A 78 -2.92 9.73 -3.95
C ILE A 78 -3.84 10.89 -4.30
N TYR A 79 -3.70 12.03 -3.62
CA TYR A 79 -4.62 13.16 -3.79
C TYR A 79 -4.36 13.95 -5.08
N GLU A 80 -3.15 13.91 -5.66
CA GLU A 80 -2.88 14.43 -7.01
C GLU A 80 -3.71 13.70 -8.07
N GLN A 81 -4.00 12.41 -7.84
CA GLN A 81 -4.76 11.54 -8.76
C GLN A 81 -5.96 10.88 -8.05
N PHE A 82 -6.66 11.64 -7.20
CA PHE A 82 -7.63 11.11 -6.24
C PHE A 82 -8.68 10.18 -6.89
N ASP A 83 -9.29 10.60 -8.00
CA ASP A 83 -10.32 9.80 -8.67
C ASP A 83 -9.80 8.44 -9.14
N LYS A 84 -8.53 8.36 -9.57
CA LYS A 84 -7.92 7.09 -9.98
C LYS A 84 -7.71 6.17 -8.78
N PHE A 85 -7.23 6.70 -7.66
CA PHE A 85 -7.04 5.92 -6.43
C PHE A 85 -8.37 5.53 -5.77
N TYR A 86 -9.39 6.39 -5.84
CA TYR A 86 -10.74 6.06 -5.44
C TYR A 86 -11.28 4.87 -6.25
N LEU A 87 -11.07 4.89 -7.58
CA LEU A 87 -11.42 3.78 -8.46
C LEU A 87 -10.68 2.49 -8.10
N LEU A 88 -9.36 2.59 -7.85
CA LEU A 88 -8.53 1.46 -7.46
C LEU A 88 -8.95 0.85 -6.12
N ALA A 89 -9.19 1.68 -5.11
CA ALA A 89 -9.55 1.24 -3.77
C ALA A 89 -10.92 0.54 -3.74
N ASN A 90 -11.90 1.04 -4.51
CA ASN A 90 -13.27 0.53 -4.46
C ASN A 90 -13.58 -0.56 -5.50
N TYR A 91 -12.96 -0.53 -6.69
CA TYR A 91 -13.44 -1.32 -7.83
C TYR A 91 -12.37 -2.17 -8.52
N SER A 92 -11.11 -2.16 -8.06
CA SER A 92 -10.07 -2.98 -8.70
C SER A 92 -10.34 -4.49 -8.62
N HIS A 93 -11.03 -4.95 -7.57
CA HIS A 93 -11.42 -6.35 -7.40
C HIS A 93 -12.41 -6.85 -8.46
N GLU A 94 -13.12 -5.96 -9.16
CA GLU A 94 -14.01 -6.32 -10.27
C GLU A 94 -13.25 -6.60 -11.57
N THR A 95 -11.95 -6.33 -11.63
CA THR A 95 -11.16 -6.40 -12.86
C THR A 95 -10.48 -7.77 -13.04
N ILE A 96 -10.31 -8.19 -14.28
CA ILE A 96 -9.62 -9.44 -14.64
C ILE A 96 -8.15 -9.49 -14.16
N LYS A 97 -7.51 -8.34 -13.90
CA LYS A 97 -6.08 -8.27 -13.50
C LYS A 97 -5.81 -8.44 -12.01
N GLY A 98 -6.85 -8.58 -11.17
CA GLY A 98 -6.70 -8.71 -9.72
C GLY A 98 -6.84 -7.38 -8.98
N SER A 99 -6.95 -7.48 -7.65
CA SER A 99 -7.20 -6.33 -6.77
C SER A 99 -5.91 -5.56 -6.49
N PHE A 100 -5.91 -4.25 -6.75
CA PHE A 100 -4.79 -3.34 -6.46
C PHE A 100 -4.37 -3.40 -4.98
N LEU A 101 -5.35 -3.47 -4.07
CA LEU A 101 -5.07 -3.56 -2.62
C LEU A 101 -4.48 -4.93 -2.27
N GLN A 102 -4.90 -6.00 -2.92
CA GLN A 102 -4.33 -7.33 -2.68
C GLN A 102 -2.85 -7.40 -3.09
N GLU A 103 -2.48 -6.79 -4.22
CA GLU A 103 -1.08 -6.69 -4.63
C GLU A 103 -0.25 -5.91 -3.59
N LEU A 104 -0.81 -4.85 -2.99
CA LEU A 104 -0.14 -4.13 -1.89
C LEU A 104 0.03 -5.00 -0.64
N VAL A 105 -0.98 -5.78 -0.27
CA VAL A 105 -0.89 -6.72 0.86
C VAL A 105 0.20 -7.76 0.64
N GLU A 106 0.31 -8.29 -0.58
CA GLU A 106 1.36 -9.24 -0.92
C GLU A 106 2.76 -8.62 -0.84
N ARG A 107 2.92 -7.40 -1.36
CA ARG A 107 4.19 -6.64 -1.28
C ARG A 107 4.57 -6.40 0.18
N GLU A 108 3.64 -5.88 0.99
CA GLU A 108 3.88 -5.61 2.41
C GLU A 108 4.21 -6.89 3.19
N THR A 109 3.49 -7.98 2.94
CA THR A 109 3.77 -9.27 3.58
C THR A 109 5.17 -9.78 3.22
N LYS A 110 5.57 -9.69 1.94
CA LYS A 110 6.92 -10.06 1.48
C LYS A 110 7.99 -9.20 2.15
N THR A 111 7.73 -7.89 2.29
CA THR A 111 8.61 -6.96 3.00
C THR A 111 8.88 -7.43 4.42
N TRP A 112 7.82 -7.70 5.18
CA TRP A 112 7.97 -8.07 6.59
C TRP A 112 8.60 -9.45 6.78
N ILE A 113 8.30 -10.41 5.91
CA ILE A 113 9.00 -11.71 5.93
C ILE A 113 10.50 -11.49 5.75
N LYS A 114 10.91 -10.71 4.74
CA LYS A 114 12.32 -10.47 4.45
C LYS A 114 13.01 -9.71 5.58
N TYR A 115 12.36 -8.67 6.10
CA TYR A 115 12.86 -7.88 7.22
C TYR A 115 13.10 -8.74 8.47
N ILE A 116 12.12 -9.58 8.83
CA ILE A 116 12.22 -10.48 9.98
C ILE A 116 13.33 -11.52 9.79
N GLU A 117 13.48 -12.08 8.59
CA GLU A 117 14.59 -12.99 8.28
C GLU A 117 15.96 -12.34 8.48
N ILE A 118 16.13 -11.08 8.06
CA ILE A 118 17.37 -10.32 8.26
C ILE A 118 17.65 -10.14 9.76
N LEU A 119 16.64 -9.72 10.53
CA LEU A 119 16.80 -9.54 11.98
C LEU A 119 17.12 -10.86 12.69
N LYS A 120 16.43 -11.95 12.33
CA LYS A 120 16.70 -13.27 12.90
C LYS A 120 18.14 -13.70 12.69
N ASN A 121 18.65 -13.54 11.46
CA ASN A 121 20.04 -13.88 11.15
C ASN A 121 21.03 -13.01 11.93
N LYS A 122 20.74 -11.71 12.05
CA LYS A 122 21.59 -10.77 12.80
C LYS A 122 21.68 -11.10 14.28
N TYR A 123 20.57 -11.46 14.91
CA TYR A 123 20.50 -11.76 16.36
C TYR A 123 20.60 -13.25 16.68
N ASN A 124 20.83 -14.09 15.66
CA ASN A 124 20.91 -15.55 15.78
C ASN A 124 19.67 -16.17 16.47
N SER A 125 18.51 -15.61 16.16
CA SER A 125 17.24 -15.90 16.84
C SER A 125 16.47 -17.07 16.23
N ASN A 126 15.86 -17.89 17.08
CA ASN A 126 15.00 -19.00 16.67
C ASN A 126 13.53 -18.59 16.45
N TYR A 127 13.19 -17.31 16.58
CA TYR A 127 11.83 -16.80 16.40
C TYR A 127 11.20 -17.25 15.06
N VAL A 128 9.95 -17.72 15.06
CA VAL A 128 9.23 -18.08 13.84
C VAL A 128 7.96 -17.24 13.75
N ILE A 129 7.89 -16.38 12.72
CA ILE A 129 6.65 -15.65 12.46
C ILE A 129 5.63 -16.55 11.77
N ASN A 130 4.38 -16.50 12.24
CA ASN A 130 3.26 -17.10 11.55
C ASN A 130 2.91 -16.26 10.31
N LYS A 131 3.21 -16.79 9.11
CA LYS A 131 2.99 -16.10 7.84
C LYS A 131 1.51 -15.75 7.57
N ASN A 132 0.58 -16.58 8.03
CA ASN A 132 -0.86 -16.32 7.84
C ASN A 132 -1.30 -15.15 8.73
N SER A 133 -0.86 -15.13 10.00
CA SER A 133 -1.14 -14.01 10.90
C SER A 133 -0.53 -12.71 10.38
N LEU A 134 0.70 -12.75 9.86
CA LEU A 134 1.34 -11.59 9.24
C LEU A 134 0.53 -11.08 8.04
N HIS A 135 0.12 -11.97 7.13
CA HIS A 135 -0.70 -11.60 5.98
C HIS A 135 -2.01 -10.91 6.41
N ILE A 136 -2.72 -11.47 7.41
CA ILE A 136 -3.95 -10.87 7.94
C ILE A 136 -3.68 -9.47 8.51
N ILE A 137 -2.59 -9.30 9.27
CA ILE A 137 -2.22 -7.99 9.83
C ILE A 137 -1.92 -6.98 8.72
N CYS A 138 -1.15 -7.38 7.69
CA CYS A 138 -0.88 -6.54 6.51
C CYS A 138 -2.17 -6.20 5.76
N GLU A 139 -3.11 -7.13 5.63
CA GLU A 139 -4.41 -6.89 5.00
C GLU A 139 -5.23 -5.85 5.76
N VAL A 140 -5.32 -5.97 7.10
CA VAL A 140 -6.00 -4.99 7.94
C VAL A 140 -5.32 -3.62 7.84
N TYR A 141 -3.99 -3.59 7.89
CA TYR A 141 -3.21 -2.36 7.78
C TYR A 141 -3.44 -1.64 6.45
N ILE A 142 -3.27 -2.34 5.32
CA ILE A 142 -3.47 -1.75 3.98
C ILE A 142 -4.92 -1.25 3.81
N LYS A 143 -5.92 -2.01 4.27
CA LYS A 143 -7.31 -1.55 4.24
C LYS A 143 -7.49 -0.28 5.06
N ALA A 144 -6.96 -0.23 6.28
CA ALA A 144 -7.08 0.95 7.14
C ALA A 144 -6.43 2.20 6.52
N ILE A 145 -5.30 2.05 5.82
CA ILE A 145 -4.63 3.14 5.11
C ILE A 145 -5.45 3.63 3.90
N PHE A 146 -6.19 2.75 3.21
CA PHE A 146 -6.99 3.15 2.05
C PHE A 146 -8.45 3.53 2.37
N GLU A 147 -8.93 3.20 3.57
CA GLU A 147 -10.29 3.50 4.02
C GLU A 147 -10.66 5.00 3.91
N PRO A 148 -9.79 5.97 4.29
CA PRO A 148 -10.10 7.39 4.10
C PRO A 148 -10.39 7.78 2.65
N ILE A 149 -9.74 7.11 1.69
CA ILE A 149 -9.95 7.34 0.25
C ILE A 149 -11.32 6.80 -0.15
N CYS A 150 -11.70 5.63 0.34
CA CYS A 150 -13.02 5.05 0.11
C CYS A 150 -14.15 5.96 0.61
N HIS A 151 -13.95 6.63 1.75
CA HIS A 151 -14.91 7.60 2.32
C HIS A 151 -14.79 9.01 1.74
N LYS A 152 -13.86 9.26 0.82
CA LYS A 152 -13.62 10.58 0.22
C LYS A 152 -13.34 11.68 1.26
N MET A 153 -12.58 11.34 2.30
CA MET A 153 -12.12 12.30 3.28
C MET A 153 -11.24 13.37 2.62
N ASP A 154 -11.19 14.57 3.19
CA ASP A 154 -10.17 15.55 2.79
C ASP A 154 -8.76 15.05 3.18
N LYS A 155 -7.75 15.59 2.52
CA LYS A 155 -6.37 15.10 2.63
C LYS A 155 -5.81 15.21 4.05
N GLU A 156 -6.12 16.30 4.75
CA GLU A 156 -5.59 16.54 6.10
C GLU A 156 -6.18 15.52 7.08
N THR A 157 -7.50 15.32 7.03
CA THR A 157 -8.19 14.30 7.82
C THR A 157 -7.69 12.89 7.49
N ALA A 158 -7.53 12.58 6.20
CA ALA A 158 -7.07 11.26 5.78
C ALA A 158 -5.65 10.94 6.26
N ILE A 159 -4.73 11.90 6.20
CA ILE A 159 -3.38 11.75 6.74
C ILE A 159 -3.41 11.55 8.25
N ALA A 160 -4.25 12.30 8.98
CA ALA A 160 -4.37 12.17 10.43
C ALA A 160 -4.85 10.78 10.85
N GLU A 161 -5.93 10.27 10.22
CA GLU A 161 -6.46 8.92 10.46
C GLU A 161 -5.42 7.84 10.13
N ALA A 162 -4.79 7.91 8.95
CA ALA A 162 -3.79 6.94 8.55
C ALA A 162 -2.53 6.96 9.42
N THR A 163 -2.18 8.13 9.98
CA THR A 163 -1.06 8.25 10.93
C THR A 163 -1.30 7.39 12.17
N PHE A 164 -2.53 7.36 12.68
CA PHE A 164 -2.88 6.55 13.84
C PHE A 164 -2.66 5.06 13.56
N PHE A 165 -3.21 4.55 12.45
CA PHE A 165 -3.03 3.14 12.06
C PHE A 165 -1.58 2.78 11.78
N ARG A 166 -0.84 3.69 11.14
CA ARG A 166 0.61 3.53 10.92
C ARG A 166 1.38 3.44 12.23
N GLN A 167 1.06 4.27 13.21
CA GLN A 167 1.72 4.22 14.53
C GLN A 167 1.43 2.90 15.24
N PHE A 168 0.17 2.45 15.25
CA PHE A 168 -0.21 1.16 15.82
C PHE A 168 0.57 0.00 15.18
N PHE A 169 0.70 0.03 13.85
CA PHE A 169 1.47 -0.96 13.10
C PHE A 169 2.96 -0.94 13.46
N ILE A 170 3.58 0.25 13.54
CA ILE A 170 4.98 0.44 13.97
C ILE A 170 5.22 -0.14 15.37
N ASP A 171 4.33 0.14 16.31
CA ASP A 171 4.47 -0.33 17.69
C ASP A 171 4.33 -1.86 17.80
N GLY A 172 3.45 -2.46 17.00
CA GLY A 172 3.37 -3.90 16.83
C GLY A 172 4.69 -4.50 16.31
N CYS A 173 5.30 -3.85 15.31
CA CYS A 173 6.58 -4.26 14.76
C CYS A 173 7.73 -4.13 15.78
N LEU A 174 7.72 -3.08 16.60
CA LEU A 174 8.66 -2.94 17.72
C LEU A 174 8.55 -4.09 18.72
N GLY A 175 7.33 -4.58 18.96
CA GLY A 175 7.10 -5.77 19.77
C GLY A 175 7.79 -7.01 19.19
N ILE A 176 7.64 -7.25 17.89
CA ILE A 176 8.29 -8.36 17.17
C ILE A 176 9.82 -8.22 17.23
N GLU A 177 10.36 -7.03 16.98
CA GLU A 177 11.80 -6.78 17.05
C GLU A 177 12.38 -7.09 18.43
N LYS A 178 11.68 -6.71 19.51
CA LYS A 178 12.09 -7.03 20.89
C LYS A 178 12.09 -8.52 21.14
N ILE A 179 11.13 -9.27 20.60
CA ILE A 179 11.12 -10.74 20.73
C ILE A 179 12.32 -11.34 20.01
N ILE A 180 12.60 -10.93 18.77
CA ILE A 180 13.73 -11.44 17.98
C ILE A 180 15.08 -11.13 18.65
N LYS A 181 15.23 -9.92 19.22
CA LYS A 181 16.48 -9.52 19.90
C LYS A 181 16.75 -10.30 21.20
N ASN A 182 15.71 -10.84 21.84
CA ASN A 182 15.78 -11.48 23.15
C ASN A 182 15.58 -13.02 23.12
N ASN A 183 15.36 -13.60 21.94
CA ASN A 183 15.08 -15.03 21.72
C ASN A 183 16.22 -15.67 20.94
#